data_AF-A0A9P9EAZ8-F1
#
_entry.id   AF-A0A9P9EAZ8-F1
#
_cell.length_a   1.000
_cell.length_b   1.000
_cell.length_c   1.000
_cell.angle_alpha   90.00
_cell.angle_beta   90.00
_cell.angle_gamma   90.00
#
_symmetry.space_group_name_H-M   'P 1'
#
loop_
_entity.id
_entity.type
_entity.pdbx_description
1 polymer ?
#
loop_
_entity_poly.entity_id
_entity_poly.type
_entity_poly.pdbx_seq_one_letter_code
_entity_poly.pdbx_strand_id
1 'polypeptide(L)'
;MTLRLNALKQHLSPQFFQDQPKSTLLELSTMSLKYNKVLIIGATSGIGLSYAEKVIEDGKKAIVVGRRKENLDAFVDKHGKDRAEAVVFDITKLDEVSRFANEITSKHPDLDCIILNSGIQRGFDFSKPETVDLSALDLEFTTNYLSYIHLTHAFLPHFQKQSNETSLVYTSSGLAFVPLVKRLNYCASKAALHHFLLCLREQLKDGPGNIKIVEIFPPAVQTELHDERHQPDIKNGRSMGMSLKDFTEESWAKLVRGEEQIPVGISVGLFNGFEKSRQESFHKMAEMVKQQEKTGGSS
;
A
#
# COMPACT_ATOMS: atom_id res chain seq x y z
N MET A 1 -24.36 -4.26 13.92
CA MET A 1 -24.48 -5.52 13.15
C MET A 1 -25.35 -5.34 11.89
N THR A 2 -26.64 -5.03 12.01
CA THR A 2 -27.56 -4.87 10.85
C THR A 2 -27.17 -3.72 9.90
N LEU A 3 -26.64 -2.61 10.44
CA LEU A 3 -26.18 -1.46 9.64
C LEU A 3 -24.93 -1.77 8.77
N ARG A 4 -23.93 -2.48 9.31
CA ARG A 4 -22.72 -2.88 8.57
C ARG A 4 -23.01 -3.95 7.50
N LEU A 5 -23.91 -4.90 7.79
CA LEU A 5 -24.34 -5.91 6.83
C LEU A 5 -25.10 -5.29 5.64
N ASN A 6 -25.92 -4.28 5.91
CA ASN A 6 -26.65 -3.56 4.87
C ASN A 6 -25.73 -2.67 4.02
N ALA A 7 -24.69 -2.06 4.61
CA ALA A 7 -23.66 -1.33 3.87
C ALA A 7 -22.85 -2.24 2.94
N LEU A 8 -22.43 -3.42 3.41
CA LEU A 8 -21.75 -4.43 2.57
C LEU A 8 -22.65 -4.88 1.39
N LYS A 9 -23.93 -5.17 1.65
CA LYS A 9 -24.90 -5.62 0.63
C LYS A 9 -25.21 -4.59 -0.45
N GLN A 10 -24.99 -3.31 -0.18
CA GLN A 10 -25.18 -2.25 -1.17
C GLN A 10 -23.96 -2.07 -2.09
N HIS A 11 -22.80 -2.66 -1.77
CA HIS A 11 -21.50 -2.25 -2.34
C HIS A 11 -20.60 -3.39 -2.83
N LEU A 12 -20.97 -4.65 -2.59
CA LEU A 12 -20.34 -5.82 -3.19
C LEU A 12 -21.29 -6.44 -4.22
N SER A 13 -20.74 -7.04 -5.29
CA SER A 13 -21.57 -7.59 -6.36
C SER A 13 -22.51 -8.68 -5.83
N PRO A 14 -23.73 -8.84 -6.38
CA PRO A 14 -24.65 -9.91 -5.98
C PRO A 14 -24.01 -11.30 -6.04
N GLN A 15 -23.08 -11.50 -6.99
CA GLN A 15 -22.29 -12.73 -7.15
C GLN A 15 -21.42 -13.03 -5.91
N PHE A 16 -20.77 -12.02 -5.34
CA PHE A 16 -19.90 -12.16 -4.17
C PHE A 16 -20.65 -12.73 -2.95
N PHE A 17 -21.93 -12.38 -2.79
CA PHE A 17 -22.76 -12.86 -1.68
C PHE A 17 -23.40 -14.23 -1.92
N GLN A 18 -23.60 -14.63 -3.18
CA GLN A 18 -24.21 -15.91 -3.52
C GLN A 18 -23.25 -17.09 -3.28
N ASP A 19 -21.94 -16.86 -3.39
CA ASP A 19 -20.93 -17.89 -3.26
C ASP A 19 -20.37 -18.06 -1.83
N GLN A 20 -20.85 -17.29 -0.84
CA GLN A 20 -20.31 -17.28 0.52
C GLN A 20 -21.28 -17.84 1.58
N PRO A 21 -20.82 -18.71 2.50
CA PRO A 21 -21.63 -19.18 3.62
C PRO A 21 -22.17 -18.02 4.48
N LYS A 22 -23.40 -18.16 5.02
CA LYS A 22 -23.98 -17.15 5.93
C LYS A 22 -23.12 -16.86 7.17
N SER A 23 -22.34 -17.83 7.65
CA SER A 23 -21.36 -17.65 8.73
C SER A 23 -20.22 -16.70 8.33
N THR A 24 -19.71 -16.82 7.10
CA THR A 24 -18.68 -15.94 6.53
C THR A 24 -19.18 -14.51 6.38
N LEU A 25 -20.44 -14.32 5.96
CA LEU A 25 -21.05 -12.99 5.87
C LEU A 25 -21.28 -12.34 7.24
N LEU A 26 -21.51 -13.15 8.28
CA LEU A 26 -21.60 -12.70 9.67
C LEU A 26 -20.23 -12.26 10.20
N GLU A 27 -19.20 -13.08 9.97
CA GLU A 27 -17.80 -12.79 10.31
C GLU A 27 -17.33 -11.49 9.65
N LEU A 28 -17.49 -11.35 8.34
CA LEU A 28 -17.11 -10.16 7.57
C LEU A 28 -17.76 -8.87 8.08
N SER A 29 -18.92 -8.96 8.75
CA SER A 29 -19.61 -7.80 9.32
C SER A 29 -19.10 -7.37 10.70
N THR A 30 -18.31 -8.23 11.34
CA THR A 30 -17.75 -8.04 12.68
C THR A 30 -16.24 -7.84 12.69
N MET A 31 -15.54 -8.18 11.60
CA MET A 31 -14.10 -7.98 11.52
C MET A 31 -13.78 -6.47 11.38
N SER A 32 -12.72 -6.07 12.07
CA SER A 32 -12.13 -4.72 12.01
C SER A 32 -10.62 -4.87 11.84
N LEU A 33 -9.95 -3.81 11.41
CA LEU A 33 -8.48 -3.81 11.36
C LEU A 33 -7.88 -4.29 12.70
N LYS A 34 -6.87 -5.16 12.61
CA LYS A 34 -6.16 -5.71 13.78
C LYS A 34 -5.34 -4.63 14.51
N TYR A 35 -4.81 -3.68 13.76
CA TYR A 35 -3.92 -2.61 14.23
C TYR A 35 -4.71 -1.42 14.79
N ASN A 36 -4.19 -0.76 15.82
CA ASN A 36 -4.89 0.27 16.58
C ASN A 36 -4.40 1.69 16.30
N LYS A 37 -3.14 1.86 15.92
CA LYS A 37 -2.52 3.15 15.59
C LYS A 37 -1.86 3.05 14.23
N VAL A 38 -2.47 3.70 13.24
CA VAL A 38 -2.05 3.57 11.84
C VAL A 38 -1.49 4.89 11.35
N LEU A 39 -0.28 4.88 10.81
CA LEU A 39 0.31 5.99 10.05
C LEU A 39 -0.01 5.79 8.56
N ILE A 40 -0.67 6.75 7.91
CA ILE A 40 -1.01 6.65 6.48
C ILE A 40 -0.25 7.74 5.71
N ILE A 41 0.67 7.30 4.87
CA ILE A 41 1.50 8.15 4.03
C ILE A 41 0.87 8.27 2.64
N GLY A 42 0.58 9.50 2.24
CA GLY A 42 -0.20 9.78 1.02
C GLY A 42 -1.70 9.84 1.30
N ALA A 43 -2.09 10.33 2.47
CA ALA A 43 -3.46 10.33 2.97
C ALA A 43 -4.31 11.55 2.54
N THR A 44 -3.79 12.41 1.66
CA THR A 44 -4.46 13.68 1.30
C THR A 44 -5.45 13.55 0.14
N SER A 45 -5.57 12.39 -0.50
CA SER A 45 -6.54 12.10 -1.58
C SER A 45 -6.60 10.59 -1.88
N GLY A 46 -7.57 10.18 -2.70
CA GLY A 46 -7.57 8.86 -3.35
C GLY A 46 -7.56 7.71 -2.35
N ILE A 47 -6.78 6.67 -2.66
CA ILE A 47 -6.70 5.43 -1.87
C ILE A 47 -6.27 5.71 -0.43
N GLY A 48 -5.21 6.49 -0.21
CA GLY A 48 -4.71 6.78 1.13
C GLY A 48 -5.72 7.52 2.01
N LEU A 49 -6.44 8.50 1.45
CA LEU A 49 -7.53 9.16 2.18
C LEU A 49 -8.66 8.16 2.51
N SER A 50 -9.03 7.33 1.54
CA SER A 50 -10.06 6.30 1.72
C SER A 50 -9.69 5.29 2.81
N TYR A 51 -8.43 4.87 2.87
CA TYR A 51 -7.93 4.02 3.95
C TYR A 51 -7.87 4.73 5.30
N ALA A 52 -7.51 6.02 5.34
CA ALA A 52 -7.58 6.78 6.58
C ALA A 52 -9.02 6.84 7.12
N GLU A 53 -10.02 7.03 6.25
CA GLU A 53 -11.44 6.95 6.63
C GLU A 53 -11.80 5.55 7.17
N LYS A 54 -11.36 4.48 6.50
CA LYS A 54 -11.59 3.11 6.96
C LYS A 54 -10.97 2.81 8.33
N VAL A 55 -9.77 3.33 8.62
CA VAL A 55 -9.13 3.23 9.94
C VAL A 55 -10.05 3.85 11.02
N ILE A 56 -10.61 5.03 10.77
CA ILE A 56 -11.52 5.70 11.71
C ILE A 56 -12.86 4.94 11.83
N GLU A 57 -13.41 4.43 10.72
CA GLU A 57 -14.64 3.61 10.70
C GLU A 57 -14.51 2.31 11.51
N ASP A 58 -13.30 1.76 11.60
CA ASP A 58 -12.95 0.61 12.45
C ASP A 58 -12.63 0.99 13.91
N GLY A 59 -12.86 2.25 14.28
CA GLY A 59 -12.66 2.74 15.65
C GLY A 59 -11.19 2.87 16.05
N LYS A 60 -10.28 2.93 15.07
CA LYS A 60 -8.83 3.02 15.28
C LYS A 60 -8.36 4.47 15.18
N LYS A 61 -7.08 4.70 15.46
CA LYS A 61 -6.46 6.03 15.38
C LYS A 61 -5.61 6.17 14.13
N ALA A 62 -5.78 7.28 13.42
CA ALA A 62 -5.07 7.58 12.18
C ALA A 62 -4.10 8.75 12.36
N ILE A 63 -2.86 8.57 11.91
CA ILE A 63 -1.90 9.66 11.69
C ILE A 63 -1.80 9.84 10.18
N VAL A 64 -2.39 10.92 9.66
CA VAL A 64 -2.45 11.19 8.21
C VAL A 64 -1.30 12.07 7.77
N VAL A 65 -0.60 11.63 6.72
CA VAL A 65 0.61 12.30 6.23
C VAL A 65 0.48 12.65 4.75
N GLY A 66 0.90 13.87 4.41
CA GLY A 66 1.02 14.33 3.04
C GLY A 66 1.49 15.77 2.94
N ARG A 67 1.44 16.34 1.73
CA ARG A 67 1.96 17.70 1.46
C ARG A 67 0.90 18.79 1.52
N ARG A 68 -0.37 18.45 1.32
CA ARG A 68 -1.48 19.39 1.26
C ARG A 68 -2.06 19.59 2.66
N LYS A 69 -1.58 20.64 3.34
CA LYS A 69 -1.96 20.93 4.73
C LYS A 69 -3.46 21.09 4.89
N GLU A 70 -4.11 21.75 3.95
CA GLU A 70 -5.54 22.05 3.98
C GLU A 70 -6.38 20.76 3.99
N ASN A 71 -5.98 19.76 3.20
CA ASN A 71 -6.67 18.46 3.19
C ASN A 71 -6.44 17.68 4.49
N LEU A 72 -5.25 17.80 5.09
CA LEU A 72 -4.93 17.17 6.37
C LEU A 72 -5.72 17.80 7.51
N ASP A 73 -5.76 19.14 7.56
CA ASP A 73 -6.53 19.89 8.56
C ASP A 73 -8.01 19.53 8.46
N ALA A 74 -8.58 19.51 7.25
CA ALA A 74 -9.97 19.12 7.02
C ALA A 74 -10.28 17.69 7.49
N PHE A 75 -9.34 16.75 7.34
CA PHE A 75 -9.50 15.39 7.85
C PHE A 75 -9.56 15.35 9.38
N VAL A 76 -8.66 16.08 10.04
CA VAL A 76 -8.63 16.16 11.52
C VAL A 76 -9.88 16.86 12.05
N ASP A 77 -10.33 17.95 11.42
CA ASP A 77 -11.53 18.68 11.79
C ASP A 77 -12.79 17.81 11.67
N LYS A 78 -12.86 16.98 10.62
CA LYS A 78 -13.97 16.04 10.40
C LYS A 78 -14.04 14.95 11.47
N HIS A 79 -12.89 14.41 11.89
CA HIS A 79 -12.85 13.17 12.69
C HIS A 79 -12.53 13.37 14.18
N GLY A 80 -12.03 14.54 14.56
CA GLY A 80 -11.62 14.88 15.92
C GLY A 80 -10.16 14.56 16.21
N LYS A 81 -9.50 15.43 16.98
CA LYS A 81 -8.08 15.32 17.38
C LYS A 81 -7.77 14.13 18.29
N ASP A 82 -8.79 13.51 18.87
CA ASP A 82 -8.71 12.30 19.69
C ASP A 82 -8.49 11.03 18.86
N ARG A 83 -8.95 11.03 17.60
CA ARG A 83 -8.84 9.89 16.68
C ARG A 83 -7.92 10.14 15.49
N ALA A 84 -7.72 11.40 15.10
CA ALA A 84 -6.91 11.79 13.95
C ALA A 84 -5.81 12.79 14.32
N GLU A 85 -4.61 12.56 13.79
CA GLU A 85 -3.49 13.49 13.82
C GLU A 85 -2.98 13.75 12.40
N ALA A 86 -2.59 14.99 12.10
CA ALA A 86 -2.04 15.38 10.80
C ALA A 86 -0.56 15.71 10.90
N VAL A 87 0.23 15.24 9.93
CA VAL A 87 1.64 15.61 9.79
C VAL A 87 1.95 15.98 8.34
N VAL A 88 2.48 17.18 8.13
CA VAL A 88 2.92 17.62 6.81
C VAL A 88 4.32 17.09 6.56
N PHE A 89 4.48 16.26 5.53
CA PHE A 89 5.78 15.72 5.14
C PHE A 89 5.82 15.40 3.64
N ASP A 90 6.96 15.67 3.01
CA ASP A 90 7.24 15.27 1.63
C ASP A 90 8.22 14.09 1.63
N ILE A 91 7.73 12.93 1.21
CA ILE A 91 8.52 11.70 1.23
C ILE A 91 9.67 11.68 0.22
N THR A 92 9.70 12.63 -0.72
CA THR A 92 10.81 12.75 -1.68
C THR A 92 12.04 13.39 -1.06
N LYS A 93 11.92 13.99 0.14
CA LYS A 93 13.03 14.51 0.94
C LYS A 93 13.70 13.40 1.73
N LEU A 94 14.44 12.55 1.02
CA LEU A 94 15.02 11.31 1.55
C LEU A 94 15.98 11.53 2.74
N ASP A 95 16.64 12.68 2.78
CA ASP A 95 17.53 13.14 3.85
C ASP A 95 16.79 13.49 5.15
N GLU A 96 15.51 13.87 5.05
CA GLU A 96 14.68 14.21 6.21
C GLU A 96 13.93 12.98 6.80
N VAL A 97 13.91 11.84 6.11
CA VAL A 97 13.11 10.66 6.48
C VAL A 97 13.47 10.09 7.86
N SER A 98 14.76 10.01 8.19
CA SER A 98 15.18 9.50 9.51
C SER A 98 14.70 10.38 10.65
N ARG A 99 14.76 11.71 10.48
CA ARG A 99 14.23 12.67 11.46
C ARG A 99 12.73 12.51 11.61
N PHE A 100 12.01 12.47 10.48
CA PHE A 100 10.56 12.27 10.46
C PHE A 100 10.14 10.98 11.19
N ALA A 101 10.78 9.85 10.91
CA ALA A 101 10.46 8.58 11.57
C ALA A 101 10.72 8.63 13.08
N ASN A 102 11.83 9.26 13.51
CA ASN A 102 12.14 9.43 14.94
C ASN A 102 11.11 10.29 15.65
N GLU A 103 10.68 11.41 15.06
CA GLU A 103 9.65 12.28 15.63
C GLU A 103 8.31 11.54 15.79
N ILE A 104 7.89 10.80 14.76
CA ILE A 104 6.64 10.02 14.80
C ILE A 104 6.70 8.93 15.87
N THR A 105 7.74 8.11 15.88
CA THR A 105 7.86 6.95 16.79
C THR A 105 8.10 7.37 18.24
N SER A 106 8.76 8.52 18.48
CA SER A 106 8.89 9.09 19.83
C SER A 106 7.55 9.57 20.38
N LYS A 107 6.71 10.16 19.52
CA LYS A 107 5.39 10.67 19.91
C LYS A 107 4.33 9.57 20.01
N HIS A 108 4.43 8.55 19.16
CA HIS A 108 3.50 7.42 19.07
C HIS A 108 4.25 6.10 19.24
N PRO A 109 4.73 5.78 20.46
CA PRO A 109 5.39 4.50 20.74
C PRO A 109 4.44 3.30 20.58
N ASP A 110 3.13 3.56 20.54
CA ASP A 110 2.05 2.61 20.27
C ASP A 110 1.75 2.40 18.77
N LEU A 111 2.48 3.06 17.86
CA LEU A 111 2.35 2.86 16.42
C LEU A 111 2.57 1.39 16.05
N ASP A 112 1.55 0.77 15.44
CA ASP A 112 1.56 -0.67 15.11
C ASP A 112 1.29 -0.97 13.63
N CYS A 113 0.94 0.04 12.81
CA CYS A 113 0.81 -0.13 11.37
C CYS A 113 1.20 1.12 10.58
N ILE A 114 1.88 0.94 9.45
CA ILE A 114 2.15 2.02 8.49
C ILE A 114 1.62 1.59 7.12
N ILE A 115 0.82 2.46 6.50
CA ILE A 115 0.34 2.33 5.13
C ILE A 115 1.11 3.31 4.24
N LEU A 116 1.97 2.77 3.38
CA LEU A 116 2.74 3.48 2.36
C LEU A 116 1.93 3.49 1.05
N ASN A 117 1.21 4.59 0.81
CA ASN A 117 0.32 4.72 -0.34
C ASN A 117 0.75 5.77 -1.39
N SER A 118 1.53 6.78 -1.03
CA SER A 118 1.96 7.84 -1.95
C SER A 118 2.52 7.30 -3.27
N GLY A 119 2.05 7.84 -4.39
CA GLY A 119 2.61 7.52 -5.69
C GLY A 119 2.24 8.53 -6.75
N ILE A 120 3.05 8.60 -7.80
CA ILE A 120 2.77 9.35 -9.02
C ILE A 120 2.94 8.45 -10.24
N GLN A 121 2.26 8.79 -11.33
CA GLN A 121 2.35 8.08 -12.59
C GLN A 121 2.51 9.11 -13.73
N ARG A 122 3.43 8.87 -14.64
CA ARG A 122 3.80 9.75 -15.77
C ARG A 122 3.86 8.98 -17.09
N GLY A 123 3.74 9.72 -18.17
CA GLY A 123 3.80 9.20 -19.54
C GLY A 123 5.10 9.58 -20.20
N PHE A 124 5.76 8.62 -20.83
CA PHE A 124 7.01 8.87 -21.55
C PHE A 124 6.96 8.22 -22.94
N ASP A 125 7.53 8.91 -23.91
CA ASP A 125 7.65 8.43 -25.30
C ASP A 125 9.10 8.51 -25.76
N PHE A 126 9.84 7.42 -25.55
CA PHE A 126 11.25 7.34 -25.97
C PHE A 126 11.42 7.20 -27.49
N SER A 127 10.34 7.07 -28.27
CA SER A 127 10.43 7.26 -29.73
C SER A 127 10.62 8.74 -30.12
N LYS A 128 10.37 9.65 -29.16
CA LYS A 128 10.55 11.11 -29.25
C LYS A 128 11.36 11.60 -28.04
N PRO A 129 12.65 11.24 -27.95
CA PRO A 129 13.45 11.47 -26.75
C PRO A 129 13.52 12.94 -26.32
N GLU A 130 13.38 13.89 -27.25
CA GLU A 130 13.31 15.33 -26.98
C GLU A 130 12.10 15.75 -26.13
N THR A 131 11.08 14.90 -26.02
CA THR A 131 9.88 15.13 -25.20
C THR A 131 9.99 14.54 -23.79
N VAL A 132 11.07 13.80 -23.51
CA VAL A 132 11.26 13.08 -22.25
C VAL A 132 11.96 13.97 -21.23
N ASP A 133 11.25 14.29 -20.15
CA ASP A 133 11.82 14.95 -18.98
C ASP A 133 12.39 13.91 -18.00
N LEU A 134 13.72 13.84 -17.93
CA LEU A 134 14.43 12.94 -17.01
C LEU A 134 14.17 13.27 -15.53
N SER A 135 13.94 14.54 -15.20
CA SER A 135 13.64 14.91 -13.80
C SER A 135 12.29 14.36 -13.34
N ALA A 136 11.32 14.21 -14.25
CA ALA A 136 10.05 13.55 -13.97
C ALA A 136 10.20 12.03 -13.77
N LEU A 137 11.15 11.40 -14.47
CA LEU A 137 11.52 9.99 -14.26
C LEU A 137 12.12 9.79 -12.86
N ASP A 138 13.09 10.64 -12.50
CA ASP A 138 13.76 10.61 -11.19
C ASP A 138 12.75 10.83 -10.06
N LEU A 139 11.86 11.82 -10.21
CA LEU A 139 10.82 12.11 -9.22
C LEU A 139 9.84 10.94 -9.07
N GLU A 140 9.42 10.31 -10.17
CA GLU A 140 8.51 9.17 -10.15
C GLU A 140 9.15 7.96 -9.46
N PHE A 141 10.40 7.66 -9.78
CA PHE A 141 11.12 6.54 -9.16
C PHE A 141 11.41 6.82 -7.68
N THR A 142 11.79 8.06 -7.34
CA THR A 142 12.01 8.49 -5.95
C THR A 142 10.73 8.38 -5.14
N THR A 143 9.61 8.89 -5.66
CA THR A 143 8.32 8.85 -4.96
C THR A 143 7.82 7.43 -4.78
N ASN A 144 7.87 6.60 -5.83
CA ASN A 144 7.20 5.30 -5.82
C ASN A 144 8.04 4.17 -5.24
N TYR A 145 9.36 4.33 -5.17
CA TYR A 145 10.28 3.26 -4.76
C TYR A 145 11.30 3.71 -3.71
N LEU A 146 12.19 4.68 -4.01
CA LEU A 146 13.27 5.02 -3.07
C LEU A 146 12.74 5.54 -1.74
N SER A 147 11.72 6.40 -1.76
CA SER A 147 11.11 6.90 -0.52
C SER A 147 10.52 5.78 0.34
N TYR A 148 9.97 4.74 -0.29
CA TYR A 148 9.42 3.59 0.43
C TYR A 148 10.54 2.82 1.12
N ILE A 149 11.67 2.58 0.45
CA ILE A 149 12.83 1.92 1.07
C ILE A 149 13.36 2.74 2.24
N HIS A 150 13.51 4.06 2.08
CA HIS A 150 13.99 4.94 3.14
C HIS A 150 13.04 4.94 4.35
N LEU A 151 11.72 5.00 4.10
CA LEU A 151 10.71 4.95 5.15
C LEU A 151 10.71 3.59 5.85
N THR A 152 10.73 2.49 5.09
CA THR A 152 10.84 1.13 5.63
C THR A 152 12.06 1.02 6.53
N HIS A 153 13.25 1.40 6.04
CA HIS A 153 14.48 1.38 6.83
C HIS A 153 14.37 2.21 8.11
N ALA A 154 13.80 3.41 8.04
CA ALA A 154 13.72 4.32 9.18
C ALA A 154 12.71 3.85 10.26
N PHE A 155 11.61 3.21 9.87
CA PHE A 155 10.59 2.72 10.81
C PHE A 155 10.85 1.29 11.29
N LEU A 156 11.66 0.49 10.58
CA LEU A 156 11.90 -0.91 10.93
C LEU A 156 12.43 -1.11 12.36
N PRO A 157 13.40 -0.33 12.88
CA PRO A 157 13.88 -0.49 14.25
C PRO A 157 12.81 -0.28 15.32
N HIS A 158 11.77 0.52 15.05
CA HIS A 158 10.64 0.70 15.95
C HIS A 158 9.79 -0.58 16.00
N PHE A 159 9.43 -1.14 14.85
CA PHE A 159 8.62 -2.36 14.75
C PHE A 159 9.36 -3.61 15.24
N GLN A 160 10.67 -3.71 15.06
CA GLN A 160 11.47 -4.82 15.57
C GLN A 160 11.51 -4.87 17.11
N LYS A 161 11.25 -3.74 17.79
CA LYS A 161 11.19 -3.65 19.25
C LYS A 161 9.79 -3.92 19.82
N GLN A 162 8.77 -3.98 18.97
CA GLN A 162 7.40 -4.24 19.42
C GLN A 162 7.21 -5.71 19.78
N SER A 163 6.49 -5.97 20.88
CA SER A 163 6.14 -7.33 21.29
C SER A 163 4.93 -7.88 20.54
N ASN A 164 4.07 -6.99 20.04
CA ASN A 164 2.86 -7.33 19.30
C ASN A 164 3.15 -7.42 17.81
N GLU A 165 2.24 -8.06 17.07
CA GLU A 165 2.30 -8.02 15.61
C GLU A 165 2.12 -6.58 15.11
N THR A 166 3.00 -6.17 14.19
CA THR A 166 2.94 -4.89 13.48
C THR A 166 2.87 -5.11 11.97
N SER A 167 2.56 -4.07 11.20
CA SER A 167 2.48 -4.19 9.75
C SER A 167 3.01 -2.99 8.98
N LEU A 168 3.72 -3.30 7.90
CA LEU A 168 4.04 -2.37 6.83
C LEU A 168 3.18 -2.76 5.61
N VAL A 169 2.24 -1.91 5.25
CA VAL A 169 1.31 -2.09 4.13
C VAL A 169 1.74 -1.20 2.98
N TYR A 170 1.90 -1.77 1.79
CA TYR A 170 2.42 -1.08 0.61
C TYR A 170 1.38 -1.07 -0.51
N THR A 171 1.10 0.10 -1.06
CA THR A 171 0.29 0.24 -2.28
C THR A 171 1.20 0.13 -3.52
N SER A 172 1.18 -1.04 -4.14
CA SER A 172 1.90 -1.38 -5.36
C SER A 172 1.01 -1.11 -6.58
N SER A 173 1.00 -2.00 -7.58
CA SER A 173 0.11 -1.94 -8.75
C SER A 173 0.05 -3.29 -9.46
N GLY A 174 -1.05 -3.61 -10.15
CA GLY A 174 -1.07 -4.71 -11.13
C GLY A 174 -0.04 -4.54 -12.26
N LEU A 175 0.42 -3.31 -12.51
CA LEU A 175 1.49 -3.00 -13.45
C LEU A 175 2.89 -3.43 -12.99
N ALA A 176 3.02 -3.93 -11.75
CA ALA A 176 4.22 -4.66 -11.33
C ALA A 176 4.36 -6.02 -12.04
N PHE A 177 3.25 -6.60 -12.52
CA PHE A 177 3.24 -7.90 -13.20
C PHE A 177 3.28 -7.76 -14.72
N VAL A 178 2.37 -6.94 -15.27
CA VAL A 178 2.23 -6.75 -16.71
C VAL A 178 2.35 -5.25 -17.01
N PRO A 179 3.43 -4.80 -17.69
CA PRO A 179 3.70 -3.39 -17.86
C PRO A 179 2.83 -2.76 -18.96
N LEU A 180 2.58 -1.44 -18.84
CA LEU A 180 2.01 -0.61 -19.90
C LEU A 180 3.11 0.18 -20.59
N VAL A 181 3.14 0.10 -21.93
CA VAL A 181 4.20 0.71 -22.78
C VAL A 181 4.45 2.18 -22.46
N LYS A 182 3.39 3.00 -22.35
CA LYS A 182 3.51 4.44 -22.08
C LYS A 182 3.89 4.79 -20.64
N ARG A 183 3.90 3.81 -19.73
CA ARG A 183 4.15 3.98 -18.28
C ARG A 183 5.40 3.24 -17.84
N LEU A 184 6.42 3.17 -18.71
CA LEU A 184 7.58 2.31 -18.51
C LEU A 184 8.28 2.51 -17.15
N ASN A 185 8.46 3.75 -16.70
CA ASN A 185 9.18 4.04 -15.46
C ASN A 185 8.31 3.80 -14.22
N TYR A 186 7.01 4.13 -14.30
CA TYR A 186 6.05 3.72 -13.29
C TYR A 186 6.04 2.19 -13.11
N CYS A 187 5.94 1.44 -14.21
CA CYS A 187 5.96 -0.02 -14.19
C CYS A 187 7.27 -0.54 -13.60
N ALA A 188 8.42 0.02 -14.01
CA ALA A 188 9.72 -0.32 -13.44
C ALA A 188 9.78 -0.07 -11.92
N SER A 189 9.27 1.07 -11.45
CA SER A 189 9.24 1.40 -10.01
C SER A 189 8.36 0.43 -9.21
N LYS A 190 7.21 0.01 -9.77
CA LYS A 190 6.29 -0.93 -9.11
C LYS A 190 6.81 -2.37 -9.15
N ALA A 191 7.48 -2.78 -10.22
CA ALA A 191 8.18 -4.06 -10.29
C ALA A 191 9.36 -4.11 -9.30
N ALA A 192 10.15 -3.04 -9.22
CA ALA A 192 11.25 -2.92 -8.25
C ALA A 192 10.74 -3.00 -6.82
N LEU A 193 9.67 -2.27 -6.48
CA LEU A 193 9.03 -2.34 -5.17
C LEU A 193 8.54 -3.77 -4.88
N HIS A 194 7.82 -4.38 -5.80
CA HIS A 194 7.29 -5.73 -5.61
C HIS A 194 8.39 -6.76 -5.34
N HIS A 195 9.48 -6.73 -6.12
CA HIS A 195 10.64 -7.60 -5.90
C HIS A 195 11.32 -7.33 -4.55
N PHE A 196 11.49 -6.07 -4.18
CA PHE A 196 12.01 -5.70 -2.87
C PHE A 196 11.15 -6.28 -1.74
N LEU A 197 9.82 -6.19 -1.85
CA LEU A 197 8.89 -6.68 -0.83
C LEU A 197 8.86 -8.21 -0.70
N LEU A 198 9.09 -8.95 -1.78
CA LEU A 198 9.27 -10.41 -1.69
C LEU A 198 10.49 -10.78 -0.84
N CYS A 199 11.62 -10.17 -1.14
CA CYS A 199 12.86 -10.39 -0.40
C CYS A 199 12.74 -9.91 1.05
N LEU A 200 12.16 -8.72 1.27
CA LEU A 200 11.95 -8.16 2.59
C LEU A 200 11.09 -9.09 3.46
N ARG A 201 9.99 -9.62 2.90
CA ARG A 201 9.12 -10.55 3.62
C ARG A 201 9.88 -11.80 4.06
N GLU A 202 10.71 -12.36 3.19
CA GLU A 202 11.51 -13.54 3.51
C GLU A 202 12.58 -13.25 4.58
N GLN A 203 13.24 -12.09 4.50
CA GLN A 203 14.24 -11.66 5.49
C GLN A 203 13.63 -11.42 6.87
N LEU A 204 12.41 -10.86 6.94
CA LEU A 204 11.76 -10.54 8.22
C LEU A 204 11.08 -11.73 8.89
N LYS A 205 10.80 -12.83 8.18
CA LYS A 205 10.23 -14.06 8.78
C LYS A 205 11.08 -14.61 9.93
N ASP A 206 12.40 -14.59 9.73
CA ASP A 206 13.39 -15.09 10.69
C ASP A 206 14.06 -13.92 11.46
N GLY A 207 13.59 -12.69 11.25
CA GLY A 207 14.12 -11.47 11.85
C GLY A 207 13.48 -11.13 13.20
N PRO A 208 13.99 -10.09 13.90
CA PRO A 208 13.40 -9.64 15.17
C PRO A 208 12.03 -8.99 14.96
N GLY A 209 11.16 -9.13 15.98
CA GLY A 209 9.79 -8.64 15.97
C GLY A 209 8.82 -9.58 15.24
N ASN A 210 7.53 -9.23 15.24
CA ASN A 210 6.51 -9.91 14.44
C ASN A 210 5.96 -8.90 13.43
N ILE A 211 6.63 -8.77 12.29
CA ILE A 211 6.37 -7.71 11.31
C ILE A 211 5.76 -8.32 10.06
N LYS A 212 4.54 -7.89 9.73
CA LYS A 212 3.83 -8.27 8.51
C LYS A 212 4.16 -7.33 7.37
N ILE A 213 4.45 -7.90 6.21
CA ILE A 213 4.65 -7.17 4.95
C ILE A 213 3.45 -7.42 4.05
N VAL A 214 2.54 -6.46 4.02
CA VAL A 214 1.32 -6.53 3.21
C VAL A 214 1.49 -5.72 1.94
N GLU A 215 1.19 -6.31 0.78
CA GLU A 215 1.23 -5.62 -0.50
C GLU A 215 -0.13 -5.63 -1.17
N ILE A 216 -0.60 -4.45 -1.57
CA ILE A 216 -1.87 -4.25 -2.28
C ILE A 216 -1.54 -3.99 -3.74
N PHE A 217 -2.24 -4.66 -4.66
CA PHE A 217 -2.07 -4.51 -6.11
C PHE A 217 -3.33 -3.91 -6.74
N PRO A 218 -3.48 -2.57 -6.73
CA PRO A 218 -4.59 -1.90 -7.39
C PRO A 218 -4.64 -2.17 -8.90
N PRO A 219 -5.84 -2.24 -9.50
CA PRO A 219 -6.03 -1.97 -10.92
C PRO A 219 -5.91 -0.45 -11.17
N ALA A 220 -6.35 0.02 -12.34
CA ALA A 220 -6.67 1.45 -12.48
C ALA A 220 -7.83 1.80 -11.54
N VAL A 221 -7.67 2.85 -10.73
CA VAL A 221 -8.67 3.29 -9.74
C VAL A 221 -8.99 4.75 -9.98
N GLN A 222 -10.29 5.09 -9.97
CA GLN A 222 -10.83 6.43 -10.16
C GLN A 222 -10.36 7.40 -9.07
N THR A 223 -9.18 7.99 -9.26
CA THR A 223 -8.52 8.91 -8.33
C THR A 223 -7.86 10.07 -9.08
N GLU A 224 -7.33 11.03 -8.32
CA GLU A 224 -6.58 12.16 -8.89
C GLU A 224 -5.30 11.74 -9.62
N LEU A 225 -4.79 10.52 -9.37
CA LEU A 225 -3.60 9.98 -10.03
C LEU A 225 -3.70 10.08 -11.56
N HIS A 226 -4.90 9.88 -12.10
CA HIS A 226 -5.18 9.85 -13.54
C HIS A 226 -5.76 11.16 -14.08
N ASP A 227 -5.82 12.23 -13.28
CA ASP A 227 -6.32 13.50 -13.80
C ASP A 227 -5.34 14.18 -14.76
N GLU A 228 -5.84 15.16 -15.52
CA GLU A 228 -5.06 15.82 -16.56
C GLU A 228 -3.90 16.65 -16.01
N ARG A 229 -3.92 17.01 -14.72
CA ARG A 229 -2.81 17.71 -14.07
C ARG A 229 -1.65 16.76 -13.83
N HIS A 230 -1.92 15.50 -13.48
CA HIS A 230 -0.89 14.51 -13.18
C HIS A 230 -0.49 13.67 -14.40
N GLN A 231 -1.42 13.45 -15.33
CA GLN A 231 -1.22 12.71 -16.58
C GLN A 231 -1.87 13.48 -17.74
N PRO A 232 -1.21 14.52 -18.27
CA PRO A 232 -1.77 15.35 -19.36
C PRO A 232 -2.14 14.58 -20.63
N ASP A 233 -1.56 13.38 -20.81
CA ASP A 233 -1.81 12.48 -21.92
C ASP A 233 -3.08 11.61 -21.74
N ILE A 234 -3.72 11.65 -20.57
CA ILE A 234 -5.00 10.98 -20.31
C ILE A 234 -6.14 12.01 -20.28
N LYS A 235 -7.20 11.74 -21.04
CA LYS A 235 -8.47 12.48 -20.96
C LYS A 235 -9.48 11.75 -20.09
N ASN A 236 -10.23 12.49 -19.28
CA ASN A 236 -11.25 11.95 -18.36
C ASN A 236 -10.73 10.83 -17.43
N GLY A 237 -9.46 10.86 -17.04
CA GLY A 237 -8.85 9.74 -16.31
C GLY A 237 -9.42 9.49 -14.91
N ARG A 238 -10.09 10.47 -14.30
CA ARG A 238 -10.85 10.26 -13.05
C ARG A 238 -12.03 9.30 -13.20
N SER A 239 -12.46 9.00 -14.42
CA SER A 239 -13.50 7.99 -14.71
C SER A 239 -12.92 6.65 -15.17
N MET A 240 -11.60 6.51 -15.19
CA MET A 240 -10.92 5.30 -15.66
C MET A 240 -10.88 4.23 -14.58
N GLY A 241 -11.21 3.00 -14.96
CA GLY A 241 -11.04 1.81 -14.12
C GLY A 241 -12.10 1.68 -13.03
N MET A 242 -11.72 0.97 -11.96
CA MET A 242 -12.59 0.65 -10.83
C MET A 242 -12.91 1.90 -10.02
N SER A 243 -14.12 2.00 -9.48
CA SER A 243 -14.45 3.10 -8.57
C SER A 243 -13.56 3.03 -7.31
N LEU A 244 -13.17 4.19 -6.78
CA LEU A 244 -12.37 4.25 -5.54
C LEU A 244 -13.09 3.54 -4.39
N LYS A 245 -14.41 3.65 -4.34
CA LYS A 245 -15.24 3.01 -3.32
C LYS A 245 -15.13 1.49 -3.40
N ASP A 246 -15.41 0.90 -4.55
CA ASP A 246 -15.40 -0.56 -4.71
C ASP A 246 -13.98 -1.11 -4.47
N PHE A 247 -12.95 -0.41 -4.97
CA PHE A 247 -11.55 -0.77 -4.70
C PHE A 247 -11.26 -0.76 -3.20
N THR A 248 -11.69 0.29 -2.48
CA THR A 248 -11.46 0.42 -1.04
C THR A 248 -12.16 -0.69 -0.28
N GLU A 249 -13.43 -0.96 -0.55
CA GLU A 249 -14.19 -2.01 0.15
C GLU A 249 -13.56 -3.39 -0.08
N GLU A 250 -13.23 -3.74 -1.33
CA GLU A 250 -12.64 -5.05 -1.64
C GLU A 250 -11.26 -5.22 -1.00
N SER A 251 -10.37 -4.23 -1.16
CA SER A 251 -9.02 -4.29 -0.60
C SER A 251 -9.00 -4.24 0.93
N TRP A 252 -9.84 -3.41 1.55
CA TRP A 252 -9.92 -3.31 3.00
C TRP A 252 -10.45 -4.60 3.62
N ALA A 253 -11.47 -5.22 3.02
CA ALA A 253 -11.99 -6.50 3.48
C ALA A 253 -10.90 -7.60 3.46
N LYS A 254 -10.08 -7.65 2.41
CA LYS A 254 -8.93 -8.57 2.31
C LYS A 254 -7.86 -8.28 3.38
N LEU A 255 -7.54 -7.00 3.59
CA LEU A 255 -6.58 -6.57 4.62
C LEU A 255 -7.06 -6.96 6.03
N VAL A 256 -8.32 -6.71 6.33
CA VAL A 256 -8.94 -7.05 7.62
C VAL A 256 -8.97 -8.56 7.86
N ARG A 257 -9.07 -9.38 6.80
CA ARG A 257 -8.92 -10.85 6.88
C ARG A 257 -7.48 -11.32 7.14
N GLY A 258 -6.51 -10.42 7.10
CA GLY A 258 -5.09 -10.76 7.30
C GLY A 258 -4.39 -11.27 6.04
N GLU A 259 -4.95 -11.01 4.85
CA GLU A 259 -4.25 -11.32 3.59
C GLU A 259 -3.01 -10.43 3.43
N GLU A 260 -1.86 -11.02 3.12
CA GLU A 260 -0.59 -10.28 2.96
C GLU A 260 -0.29 -9.86 1.51
N GLN A 261 -1.01 -10.44 0.53
CA GLN A 261 -0.89 -10.10 -0.88
C GLN A 261 -2.29 -9.92 -1.45
N ILE A 262 -2.66 -8.67 -1.74
CA ILE A 262 -4.05 -8.24 -1.96
C ILE A 262 -4.19 -7.73 -3.41
N PRO A 263 -4.33 -8.61 -4.41
CA PRO A 263 -4.72 -8.19 -5.74
C PRO A 263 -6.21 -7.86 -5.79
N VAL A 264 -6.58 -6.84 -6.56
CA VAL A 264 -7.95 -6.32 -6.64
C VAL A 264 -8.39 -6.19 -8.10
N GLY A 265 -9.65 -6.51 -8.38
CA GLY A 265 -10.21 -6.45 -9.73
C GLY A 265 -9.37 -7.25 -10.74
N ILE A 266 -9.02 -6.63 -11.87
CA ILE A 266 -8.24 -7.29 -12.94
C ILE A 266 -6.86 -7.79 -12.47
N SER A 267 -6.28 -7.19 -11.42
CA SER A 267 -5.00 -7.62 -10.87
C SER A 267 -5.05 -9.03 -10.26
N VAL A 268 -6.25 -9.53 -9.91
CA VAL A 268 -6.42 -10.92 -9.41
C VAL A 268 -6.03 -11.93 -10.48
N GLY A 269 -6.45 -11.71 -11.73
CA GLY A 269 -6.09 -12.58 -12.85
C GLY A 269 -4.59 -12.53 -13.15
N LEU A 270 -4.01 -11.33 -13.17
CA LEU A 270 -2.57 -11.12 -13.40
C LEU A 270 -1.72 -11.81 -12.32
N PHE A 271 -2.09 -11.63 -11.05
CA PHE A 271 -1.41 -12.26 -9.92
C PHE A 271 -1.48 -13.79 -10.00
N ASN A 272 -2.68 -14.34 -10.21
CA ASN A 272 -2.85 -15.80 -10.26
C ASN A 272 -2.18 -16.43 -11.48
N GLY A 273 -2.13 -15.74 -12.62
CA GLY A 273 -1.59 -16.27 -13.87
C GLY A 273 -0.06 -16.29 -13.95
N PHE A 274 0.62 -15.35 -13.28
CA PHE A 274 2.08 -15.20 -13.38
C PHE A 274 2.78 -15.26 -12.02
N GLU A 275 2.29 -14.48 -11.06
CA GLU A 275 3.02 -14.20 -9.84
C GLU A 275 3.14 -15.42 -8.91
N LYS A 276 2.10 -16.25 -8.84
CA LYS A 276 2.14 -17.49 -8.04
C LYS A 276 3.28 -18.41 -8.46
N SER A 277 3.41 -18.69 -9.75
CA SER A 277 4.46 -19.57 -10.28
C SER A 277 5.85 -18.97 -10.10
N ARG A 278 5.97 -17.64 -10.24
CA ARG A 278 7.23 -16.93 -9.96
C ARG A 278 7.62 -17.04 -8.50
N GLN A 279 6.69 -16.90 -7.57
CA GLN A 279 6.96 -17.04 -6.14
C GLN A 279 7.32 -18.46 -5.74
N GLU A 280 6.71 -19.48 -6.33
CA GLU A 280 7.13 -20.87 -6.12
C GLU A 280 8.61 -21.06 -6.49
N SER A 281 9.04 -20.47 -7.60
CA SER A 281 10.45 -20.52 -8.03
C SER A 281 11.35 -19.72 -7.07
N PHE A 282 10.91 -18.54 -6.63
CA PHE A 282 11.63 -17.73 -5.64
C PHE A 282 11.81 -18.47 -4.31
N HIS A 283 10.76 -19.08 -3.76
CA HIS A 283 10.86 -19.80 -2.48
C HIS A 283 11.79 -21.01 -2.57
N LYS A 284 11.74 -21.78 -3.66
CA LYS A 284 12.70 -22.87 -3.91
C LYS A 284 14.14 -22.36 -3.90
N MET A 285 14.40 -21.24 -4.57
CA MET A 285 15.73 -20.62 -4.59
C MET A 285 16.15 -20.14 -3.19
N ALA A 286 15.25 -19.48 -2.45
CA ALA A 286 15.53 -19.01 -1.09
C ALA A 286 15.86 -20.16 -0.13
N GLU A 287 15.11 -21.27 -0.21
CA GLU A 287 15.38 -22.47 0.59
C GLU A 287 16.73 -23.09 0.24
N MET A 288 17.08 -23.18 -1.05
CA MET A 288 18.38 -23.69 -1.49
C MET A 288 19.55 -22.85 -0.94
N VAL A 289 19.45 -21.51 -1.03
CA VAL A 289 20.47 -20.59 -0.49
C VAL A 289 20.61 -20.76 1.03
N LYS A 290 19.49 -20.80 1.78
CA LYS A 290 19.52 -21.03 3.24
C LYS A 290 20.17 -22.37 3.62
N GLN A 291 19.98 -23.42 2.82
CA GLN A 291 20.62 -24.72 3.05
C GLN A 291 22.13 -24.69 2.79
N GLN A 292 22.58 -23.97 1.76
CA GLN A 292 24.00 -23.79 1.46
C GLN A 292 24.72 -23.01 2.56
N GLU A 293 24.11 -21.93 3.07
CA GLU A 293 24.69 -21.15 4.18
C GLU A 293 24.85 -21.99 5.46
N LYS A 294 23.91 -22.90 5.74
CA LYS A 294 23.97 -23.82 6.88
C LYS A 294 25.05 -24.90 6.74
N THR A 295 25.33 -25.36 5.52
CA THR A 295 26.28 -26.44 5.25
C THR A 295 27.69 -25.94 4.92
N GLY A 296 27.83 -24.72 4.41
CA GLY A 296 29.09 -24.09 4.00
C GLY A 296 29.86 -23.34 5.10
N GLY A 297 29.34 -23.26 6.32
CA GLY A 297 30.03 -22.69 7.49
C GLY A 297 31.05 -23.62 8.16
N SER A 298 31.39 -24.76 7.55
CA SER A 298 32.26 -25.81 8.11
C SER A 298 33.48 -26.12 7.21
N SER A 299 34.12 -25.10 6.64
CA SER A 299 35.40 -25.26 5.93
C SER A 299 36.35 -24.13 6.27
#